data_AF-A0A3B3D065-F1
#
_entry.id   AF-A0A3B3D065-F1
#
_cell.length_a   1.000
_cell.length_b   1.000
_cell.length_c   1.000
_cell.angle_alpha   90.00
_cell.angle_beta   90.00
_cell.angle_gamma   90.00
#
_symmetry.space_group_name_H-M   'P 1'
#
loop_
_entity.id
_entity.type
_entity.pdbx_description
1 polymer ?
#
loop_
_entity_poly.entity_id
_entity_poly.type
_entity_poly.pdbx_seq_one_letter_code
_entity_poly.pdbx_strand_id
1 'polypeptide(L)'
;MSVCHEAVLIFFLPHRESMAALEAMVQNEDDTFLSEKEKPSLVAQHILSIVEDCFSQVEFAVTLPVCGASVHADDPFNGALQAHKILEKRFVSLKDVKQESEEEQGKMSAKAGSREKRKLRQEIKKSVKDILRLFKPHLSVLPSLRVEQGVELSQGESSLIRELKIYQSLVAKRLTSEPEWPVQNMQDLNSQEEQVAATLKQVIAEFSRLSEEINGMQSYIDPVEVETVNQPITPASDTKLTSSRDEIDKLNIHLYNLMHANKQAEMEQLKKNEILEGKIEDLLHKFDKNMEEIQAKLELNTKEYDEVLKDMTMLEKPFQALQLECDQIHEKHRLAEEKKKEEIRELELKTKASVIVQAWWRGCSTRKALKNKDKGKKKGKTKKGKGKKTK
;
A
#
# COMPACT_ATOMS: atom_id res chain seq x y z
N MET A 1 18.38 3.12 -9.55
CA MET A 1 17.26 2.24 -9.14
C MET A 1 16.93 2.23 -7.64
N SER A 2 17.88 2.39 -6.69
CA SER A 2 17.57 2.37 -5.25
C SER A 2 16.69 3.54 -4.74
N VAL A 3 16.79 4.73 -5.37
CA VAL A 3 16.17 5.96 -4.84
C VAL A 3 14.68 6.10 -5.21
N CYS A 4 14.17 5.26 -6.12
CA CYS A 4 12.75 5.27 -6.51
C CYS A 4 11.89 4.31 -5.68
N HIS A 5 12.50 3.32 -5.01
CA HIS A 5 11.78 2.38 -4.14
C HIS A 5 11.41 3.03 -2.79
N GLU A 6 12.28 3.90 -2.26
CA GLU A 6 12.11 4.50 -0.93
C GLU A 6 11.02 5.59 -0.88
N ALA A 7 10.75 6.28 -2.00
CA ALA A 7 9.80 7.39 -2.01
C ALA A 7 8.32 6.96 -2.10
N VAL A 8 8.04 5.71 -2.52
CA VAL A 8 6.66 5.21 -2.68
C VAL A 8 6.18 4.50 -1.41
N LEU A 9 7.08 3.91 -0.63
CA LEU A 9 6.75 3.17 0.60
C LEU A 9 6.42 4.06 1.80
N ILE A 10 6.81 5.34 1.79
CA ILE A 10 6.61 6.26 2.92
C ILE A 10 5.18 6.87 2.95
N PHE A 11 4.41 6.77 1.86
CA PHE A 11 3.08 7.41 1.77
C PHE A 11 1.87 6.49 1.98
N PHE A 12 2.05 5.16 2.09
CA PHE A 12 0.94 4.19 2.07
C PHE A 12 1.09 3.07 3.11
N LEU A 13 1.26 3.42 4.39
CA LEU A 13 1.00 2.49 5.49
C LEU A 13 -0.29 2.92 6.21
N PRO A 14 -1.45 2.31 5.89
CA PRO A 14 -2.59 2.33 6.79
C PRO A 14 -2.41 1.27 7.88
N HIS A 15 -2.78 1.65 9.09
CA HIS A 15 -2.78 0.91 10.33
C HIS A 15 -3.45 -0.48 10.18
N ARG A 16 -2.72 -1.54 10.53
CA ARG A 16 -3.09 -2.97 10.42
C ARG A 16 -4.39 -3.37 11.15
N GLU A 17 -4.87 -2.53 12.07
CA GLU A 17 -6.07 -2.79 12.89
C GLU A 17 -7.37 -2.37 12.19
N SER A 18 -7.32 -1.47 11.20
CA SER A 18 -8.47 -1.13 10.35
C SER A 18 -8.82 -2.24 9.34
N MET A 19 -7.94 -3.23 9.16
CA MET A 19 -8.03 -4.23 8.08
C MET A 19 -8.78 -5.49 8.51
N ALA A 20 -8.61 -5.94 9.75
CA ALA A 20 -9.37 -7.07 10.30
C ALA A 20 -10.89 -6.78 10.36
N ALA A 21 -11.26 -5.51 10.58
CA ALA A 21 -12.64 -5.06 10.55
C ALA A 21 -13.25 -5.06 9.14
N LEU A 22 -12.44 -4.81 8.10
CA LEU A 22 -12.90 -4.85 6.71
C LEU A 22 -13.04 -6.31 6.20
N GLU A 23 -12.11 -7.19 6.59
CA GLU A 23 -12.14 -8.62 6.25
C GLU A 23 -13.35 -9.34 6.88
N ALA A 24 -13.71 -8.98 8.11
CA ALA A 24 -14.89 -9.49 8.80
C ALA A 24 -16.22 -9.00 8.19
N MET A 25 -16.23 -7.87 7.47
CA MET A 25 -17.42 -7.38 6.75
C MET A 25 -17.61 -8.06 5.39
N VAL A 26 -16.58 -8.69 4.83
CA VAL A 26 -16.64 -9.35 3.50
C VAL A 26 -16.98 -10.84 3.60
N GLN A 27 -16.78 -11.47 4.76
CA GLN A 27 -17.04 -12.91 4.95
C GLN A 27 -18.51 -13.29 5.24
N ASN A 28 -19.44 -12.33 5.25
CA ASN A 28 -20.86 -12.58 5.57
C ASN A 28 -21.84 -12.39 4.40
N GLU A 29 -21.39 -12.29 3.16
CA GLU A 29 -22.30 -12.25 2.00
C GLU A 29 -21.82 -13.19 0.90
N ASP A 30 -22.38 -14.40 0.92
CA ASP A 30 -22.32 -15.36 -0.18
C ASP A 30 -22.89 -14.76 -1.47
N ASP A 31 -22.21 -15.11 -2.56
CA ASP A 31 -22.68 -15.22 -3.94
C ASP A 31 -24.02 -14.54 -4.28
N THR A 32 -23.97 -13.32 -4.80
CA THR A 32 -25.02 -12.84 -5.70
C THR A 32 -24.39 -12.22 -6.94
N PHE A 33 -24.29 -13.08 -7.96
CA PHE A 33 -24.08 -12.69 -9.34
C PHE A 33 -25.29 -11.88 -9.86
N LEU A 34 -24.96 -10.80 -10.57
CA LEU A 34 -25.70 -10.13 -11.66
C LEU A 34 -26.70 -9.00 -11.36
N SER A 35 -26.44 -7.91 -12.11
CA SER A 35 -27.40 -7.18 -12.97
C SER A 35 -28.30 -6.14 -12.32
N GLU A 36 -27.92 -4.87 -12.45
CA GLU A 36 -28.53 -3.98 -13.47
C GLU A 36 -27.64 -2.74 -13.70
N LYS A 37 -27.55 -2.32 -14.95
CA LYS A 37 -26.72 -1.19 -15.40
C LYS A 37 -27.44 0.13 -15.12
N GLU A 38 -27.25 0.69 -13.94
CA GLU A 38 -27.33 2.15 -13.82
C GLU A 38 -25.96 2.74 -14.13
N LYS A 39 -25.92 3.59 -15.16
CA LYS A 39 -24.68 4.24 -15.56
C LYS A 39 -24.26 5.16 -14.40
N PRO A 40 -23.06 4.98 -13.83
CA PRO A 40 -22.58 5.85 -12.77
C PRO A 40 -22.65 7.30 -13.24
N SER A 41 -23.02 8.21 -12.34
CA SER A 41 -22.96 9.66 -12.56
C SER A 41 -21.63 10.08 -13.20
N LEU A 42 -21.62 11.16 -13.98
CA LEU A 42 -20.41 11.71 -14.63
C LEU A 42 -19.26 11.92 -13.62
N VAL A 43 -19.60 12.26 -12.38
CA VAL A 43 -18.64 12.40 -11.26
C VAL A 43 -18.12 11.02 -10.80
N ALA A 44 -19.00 10.04 -10.66
CA ALA A 44 -18.63 8.67 -10.30
C ALA A 44 -17.75 8.01 -11.37
N GLN A 45 -18.03 8.25 -12.66
CA GLN A 45 -17.19 7.81 -13.77
C GLN A 45 -15.80 8.46 -13.74
N HIS A 46 -15.72 9.75 -13.44
CA HIS A 46 -14.45 10.45 -13.31
C HIS A 46 -13.62 9.93 -12.12
N ILE A 47 -14.26 9.69 -10.97
CA ILE A 47 -13.59 9.11 -9.80
C ILE A 47 -13.10 7.69 -10.10
N LEU A 48 -13.93 6.85 -10.72
CA LEU A 48 -13.54 5.50 -11.13
C LEU A 48 -12.35 5.53 -12.11
N SER A 49 -12.35 6.43 -13.09
CA SER A 49 -11.24 6.59 -14.03
C SER A 49 -9.94 7.01 -13.33
N ILE A 50 -10.00 7.88 -12.32
CA ILE A 50 -8.82 8.28 -11.55
C ILE A 50 -8.28 7.09 -10.73
N VAL A 51 -9.17 6.35 -10.06
CA VAL A 51 -8.79 5.19 -9.26
C VAL A 51 -8.17 4.10 -10.13
N GLU A 52 -8.73 3.85 -11.31
CA GLU A 52 -8.21 2.88 -12.29
C GLU A 52 -6.86 3.32 -12.88
N ASP A 53 -6.67 4.61 -13.15
CA ASP A 53 -5.38 5.15 -13.58
C ASP A 53 -4.32 5.08 -12.47
N CYS A 54 -4.70 5.29 -11.21
CA CYS A 54 -3.81 5.12 -10.06
C CYS A 54 -3.43 3.64 -9.87
N PHE A 55 -4.39 2.72 -9.96
CA PHE A 55 -4.13 1.29 -9.87
C PHE A 55 -3.19 0.82 -10.99
N SER A 56 -3.44 1.27 -12.21
CA SER A 56 -2.58 0.96 -13.37
C SER A 56 -1.14 1.45 -13.18
N GLN A 57 -0.94 2.58 -12.49
CA GLN A 57 0.40 3.10 -12.18
C GLN A 57 1.11 2.28 -11.11
N VAL A 58 0.38 1.82 -10.08
CA VAL A 58 0.95 0.96 -9.03
C VAL A 58 1.28 -0.41 -9.59
N GLU A 59 0.39 -1.01 -10.37
CA GLU A 59 0.64 -2.29 -11.04
C GLU A 59 1.82 -2.19 -12.02
N PHE A 60 1.95 -1.07 -12.73
CA PHE A 60 3.12 -0.77 -13.55
C PHE A 60 4.41 -0.74 -12.72
N ALA A 61 4.43 0.00 -11.62
CA ALA A 61 5.63 0.16 -10.80
C ALA A 61 6.13 -1.17 -10.23
N VAL A 62 5.20 -2.03 -9.81
CA VAL A 62 5.49 -3.38 -9.30
C VAL A 62 5.96 -4.33 -10.41
N THR A 63 5.46 -4.17 -11.65
CA THR A 63 5.73 -5.13 -12.75
C THR A 63 6.88 -4.68 -13.67
N LEU A 64 7.30 -3.42 -13.61
CA LEU A 64 8.39 -2.85 -14.40
C LEU A 64 9.74 -3.60 -14.25
N PRO A 65 10.14 -4.09 -13.06
CA PRO A 65 11.37 -4.87 -12.90
C PRO A 65 11.35 -6.20 -13.68
N VAL A 66 10.18 -6.83 -13.78
CA VAL A 66 9.99 -8.16 -14.41
C VAL A 66 10.06 -8.07 -15.93
N CYS A 67 9.49 -7.01 -16.53
CA CYS A 67 9.45 -6.84 -17.99
C CYS A 67 10.80 -6.44 -18.61
N GLY A 68 11.74 -5.93 -17.82
CA GLY A 68 13.07 -5.53 -18.29
C GLY A 68 13.96 -6.70 -18.76
N ALA A 69 13.57 -7.94 -18.47
CA ALA A 69 14.35 -9.14 -18.77
C ALA A 69 13.87 -9.93 -20.01
N SER A 70 12.68 -9.66 -20.55
CA SER A 70 12.02 -10.64 -21.44
C SER A 70 11.40 -10.12 -22.75
N VAL A 71 11.27 -8.81 -22.99
CA VAL A 71 10.57 -8.35 -24.20
C VAL A 71 11.50 -8.43 -25.41
N HIS A 72 11.09 -9.19 -26.44
CA HIS A 72 11.78 -9.40 -27.72
C HIS A 72 12.40 -8.10 -28.29
N ALA A 73 13.56 -8.26 -28.93
CA ALA A 73 14.56 -7.23 -29.19
C ALA A 73 14.15 -6.05 -30.12
N ASP A 74 12.93 -5.98 -30.65
CA ASP A 74 12.52 -4.95 -31.64
C ASP A 74 11.20 -4.21 -31.30
N ASP A 75 10.75 -4.24 -30.05
CA ASP A 75 9.55 -3.49 -29.64
C ASP A 75 9.87 -1.99 -29.39
N PRO A 76 9.08 -1.03 -29.93
CA PRO A 76 9.09 0.39 -29.54
C PRO A 76 9.21 0.63 -28.02
N PHE A 77 8.67 -0.26 -27.19
CA PHE A 77 8.79 -0.22 -25.73
C PHE A 77 10.25 -0.40 -25.24
N ASN A 78 11.00 -1.35 -25.79
CA ASN A 78 12.38 -1.61 -25.39
C ASN A 78 13.31 -0.46 -25.83
N GLY A 79 13.06 0.11 -27.01
CA GLY A 79 13.72 1.33 -27.47
C GLY A 79 13.47 2.52 -26.55
N ALA A 80 12.23 2.72 -26.10
CA ALA A 80 11.88 3.76 -25.13
C ALA A 80 12.52 3.53 -23.75
N LEU A 81 12.61 2.27 -23.30
CA LEU A 81 13.24 1.89 -22.03
C LEU A 81 14.77 2.09 -22.07
N GLN A 82 15.41 1.74 -23.19
CA GLN A 82 16.84 1.97 -23.38
C GLN A 82 17.15 3.47 -23.47
N ALA A 83 16.33 4.25 -24.17
CA ALA A 83 16.43 5.71 -24.21
C ALA A 83 16.30 6.32 -22.80
N HIS A 84 15.37 5.81 -21.99
CA HIS A 84 15.23 6.22 -20.59
C HIS A 84 16.46 5.90 -19.73
N LYS A 85 17.02 4.69 -19.87
CA LYS A 85 18.27 4.31 -19.19
C LYS A 85 19.44 5.21 -19.57
N ILE A 86 19.52 5.65 -20.83
CA ILE A 86 20.54 6.61 -21.29
C ILE A 86 20.33 7.99 -20.64
N LEU A 87 19.08 8.47 -20.54
CA LEU A 87 18.74 9.72 -19.86
C LEU A 87 19.04 9.66 -18.35
N GLU A 88 18.75 8.52 -17.70
CA GLU A 88 19.07 8.29 -16.28
C GLU A 88 20.59 8.34 -16.06
N LYS A 89 21.38 7.63 -16.88
CA LYS A 89 22.86 7.67 -16.81
C LYS A 89 23.39 9.09 -17.00
N ARG A 90 22.88 9.84 -17.98
CA ARG A 90 23.25 11.25 -18.18
C ARG A 90 22.90 12.12 -16.98
N PHE A 91 21.77 11.88 -16.32
CA PHE A 91 21.35 12.62 -15.14
C PHE A 91 22.22 12.33 -13.91
N VAL A 92 22.67 11.08 -13.76
CA VAL A 92 23.63 10.68 -12.71
C VAL A 92 24.99 11.31 -12.98
N SER A 93 25.53 11.21 -14.20
CA SER A 93 26.81 11.86 -14.54
C SER A 93 26.81 13.38 -14.35
N LEU A 94 25.68 14.07 -14.62
CA LEU A 94 25.49 15.50 -14.32
C LEU A 94 25.39 15.82 -12.82
N LYS A 95 25.09 14.82 -11.98
CA LYS A 95 25.10 14.95 -10.52
C LYS A 95 26.52 14.79 -9.98
N ASP A 96 27.29 13.86 -10.54
CA ASP A 96 28.68 13.56 -10.14
C ASP A 96 29.65 14.69 -10.52
N VAL A 97 29.51 15.27 -11.72
CA VAL A 97 30.30 16.44 -12.17
C VAL A 97 30.15 17.66 -11.24
N LYS A 98 29.06 17.73 -10.48
CA LYS A 98 28.80 18.83 -9.54
C LYS A 98 29.53 18.69 -8.20
N GLN A 99 29.97 17.48 -7.85
CA GLN A 99 30.74 17.23 -6.63
C GLN A 99 32.23 17.56 -6.80
N GLU A 100 32.74 17.58 -8.04
CA GLU A 100 34.13 17.91 -8.36
C GLU A 100 34.36 19.38 -8.76
N SER A 101 33.32 20.15 -9.09
CA SER A 101 33.46 21.50 -9.68
C SER A 101 33.08 22.66 -8.75
N GLU A 102 32.86 22.44 -7.45
CA GLU A 102 32.53 23.54 -6.52
C GLU A 102 33.73 24.41 -6.13
N GLU A 103 34.97 24.04 -6.49
CA GLU A 103 36.15 24.84 -6.13
C GLU A 103 36.55 25.93 -7.14
N GLU A 104 36.27 25.85 -8.44
CA GLU A 104 36.67 26.95 -9.35
C GLU A 104 35.71 27.16 -10.54
N GLN A 105 35.37 28.44 -10.76
CA GLN A 105 34.77 29.08 -11.95
C GLN A 105 33.24 29.39 -11.97
N GLY A 106 32.93 30.66 -11.70
CA GLY A 106 32.10 31.50 -12.58
C GLY A 106 30.56 31.41 -12.48
N LYS A 107 29.93 32.51 -12.00
CA LYS A 107 28.47 32.74 -11.96
C LYS A 107 27.71 32.53 -13.28
N MET A 108 28.38 32.51 -14.44
CA MET A 108 27.77 32.29 -15.75
C MET A 108 27.56 30.79 -16.08
N SER A 109 28.42 29.90 -15.57
CA SER A 109 28.34 28.43 -15.81
C SER A 109 27.22 27.77 -14.98
N ALA A 110 27.04 28.21 -13.73
CA ALA A 110 26.02 27.68 -12.82
C ALA A 110 24.58 27.84 -13.35
N LYS A 111 24.30 28.92 -14.11
CA LYS A 111 22.97 29.18 -14.69
C LYS A 111 22.69 28.27 -15.91
N ALA A 112 23.72 27.93 -16.68
CA ALA A 112 23.64 27.00 -17.80
C ALA A 112 23.42 25.56 -17.32
N GLY A 113 24.18 25.10 -16.32
CA GLY A 113 24.01 23.76 -15.72
C GLY A 113 22.66 23.58 -15.02
N SER A 114 22.13 24.62 -14.38
CA SER A 114 20.77 24.60 -13.80
C SER A 114 19.67 24.48 -14.88
N ARG A 115 19.84 25.16 -16.03
CA ARG A 115 18.92 25.10 -17.16
C ARG A 115 18.95 23.73 -17.84
N GLU A 116 20.14 23.16 -18.03
CA GLU A 116 20.32 21.81 -18.58
C GLU A 116 19.73 20.73 -17.68
N LYS A 117 19.93 20.83 -16.35
CA LYS A 117 19.31 19.92 -15.38
C LYS A 117 17.78 20.01 -15.39
N ARG A 118 17.22 21.21 -15.57
CA ARG A 118 15.75 21.39 -15.72
C ARG A 118 15.24 20.77 -17.02
N LYS A 119 15.97 20.91 -18.13
CA LYS A 119 15.63 20.27 -19.41
C LYS A 119 15.69 18.74 -19.29
N LEU A 120 16.74 18.20 -18.69
CA LEU A 120 16.90 16.75 -18.52
C LEU A 120 15.83 16.15 -17.61
N ARG A 121 15.40 16.86 -16.56
CA ARG A 121 14.22 16.45 -15.75
C ARG A 121 12.93 16.41 -16.58
N GLN A 122 12.73 17.38 -17.48
CA GLN A 122 11.56 17.39 -18.36
C GLN A 122 11.61 16.25 -19.38
N GLU A 123 12.78 15.94 -19.93
CA GLU A 123 13.01 14.81 -20.84
C GLU A 123 12.80 13.46 -20.15
N ILE A 124 13.27 13.29 -18.91
CA ILE A 124 12.99 12.11 -18.09
C ILE A 124 11.49 11.97 -17.85
N LYS A 125 10.82 13.06 -17.45
CA LYS A 125 9.36 13.04 -17.23
C LYS A 125 8.58 12.68 -18.49
N LYS A 126 9.01 13.18 -19.66
CA LYS A 126 8.44 12.82 -20.95
C LYS A 126 8.70 11.35 -21.28
N SER A 127 9.92 10.88 -21.05
CA SER A 127 10.30 9.49 -21.28
C SER A 127 9.52 8.50 -20.41
N VAL A 128 9.28 8.82 -19.12
CA VAL A 128 8.38 8.01 -18.26
C VAL A 128 6.97 7.96 -18.82
N LYS A 129 6.43 9.10 -19.28
CA LYS A 129 5.10 9.14 -19.91
C LYS A 129 5.04 8.32 -21.20
N ASP A 130 6.09 8.38 -22.02
CA ASP A 130 6.17 7.63 -23.27
C ASP A 130 6.24 6.11 -22.99
N ILE A 131 7.03 5.69 -22.00
CA ILE A 131 7.08 4.29 -21.53
C ILE A 131 5.71 3.85 -21.00
N LEU A 132 5.07 4.63 -20.14
CA LEU A 132 3.74 4.33 -19.61
C LEU A 132 2.69 4.20 -20.73
N ARG A 133 2.74 5.09 -21.72
CA ARG A 133 1.83 5.06 -22.87
C ARG A 133 2.02 3.80 -23.71
N LEU A 134 3.26 3.38 -23.92
CA LEU A 134 3.59 2.18 -24.68
C LEU A 134 3.28 0.90 -23.90
N PHE A 135 3.34 0.94 -22.56
CA PHE A 135 3.10 -0.23 -21.72
C PHE A 135 1.64 -0.44 -21.32
N LYS A 136 0.84 0.64 -21.24
CA LYS A 136 -0.60 0.58 -20.87
C LYS A 136 -1.41 -0.45 -21.67
N PRO A 137 -1.22 -0.64 -22.99
CA PRO A 137 -1.90 -1.69 -23.75
C PRO A 137 -1.52 -3.12 -23.35
N HIS A 138 -0.29 -3.33 -22.86
CA HIS A 138 0.23 -4.64 -22.50
C HIS A 138 -0.11 -5.06 -21.07
N LEU A 139 -0.60 -4.14 -20.22
CA LEU A 139 -0.97 -4.43 -18.81
C LEU A 139 -1.96 -5.60 -18.69
N SER A 140 -2.90 -5.68 -19.63
CA SER A 140 -3.94 -6.72 -19.66
C SER A 140 -3.40 -8.14 -19.92
N VAL A 141 -2.22 -8.26 -20.54
CA VAL A 141 -1.58 -9.54 -20.90
C VAL A 141 -0.57 -9.99 -19.84
N LEU A 142 -0.15 -9.09 -18.94
CA LEU A 142 0.86 -9.36 -17.91
C LEU A 142 0.49 -10.48 -16.93
N PRO A 143 -0.77 -10.65 -16.46
CA PRO A 143 -1.11 -11.80 -15.62
C PRO A 143 -0.77 -13.13 -16.29
N SER A 144 -1.01 -13.23 -17.61
CA SER A 144 -0.75 -14.44 -18.40
C SER A 144 0.74 -14.66 -18.65
N LEU A 145 1.48 -13.60 -18.96
CA LEU A 145 2.93 -13.65 -19.18
C LEU A 145 3.71 -13.97 -17.88
N ARG A 146 3.18 -13.55 -16.71
CA ARG A 146 3.77 -13.84 -15.39
C ARG A 146 3.72 -15.32 -15.02
N VAL A 147 2.61 -15.99 -15.31
CA VAL A 147 2.47 -17.44 -15.10
C VAL A 147 3.42 -18.23 -16.00
N GLU A 148 3.65 -17.75 -17.22
CA GLU A 148 4.52 -18.38 -18.20
C GLU A 148 6.02 -18.20 -17.89
N GLN A 149 6.39 -17.13 -17.17
CA GLN A 149 7.79 -16.79 -16.84
C GLN A 149 8.26 -17.26 -15.45
N GLY A 150 7.37 -17.77 -14.60
CA GLY A 150 7.73 -18.31 -13.29
C GLY A 150 8.30 -17.30 -12.30
N VAL A 151 8.07 -16.00 -12.52
CA VAL A 151 8.53 -14.93 -11.62
C VAL A 151 7.46 -14.67 -10.57
N GLU A 152 7.69 -15.19 -9.37
CA GLU A 152 6.81 -15.01 -8.22
C GLU A 152 7.03 -13.61 -7.62
N LEU A 153 5.97 -12.80 -7.54
CA LEU A 153 5.98 -11.51 -6.88
C LEU A 153 6.31 -11.70 -5.39
N SER A 154 7.00 -10.74 -4.79
CA SER A 154 7.18 -10.74 -3.34
C SER A 154 5.81 -10.83 -2.64
N GLN A 155 5.74 -11.53 -1.51
CA GLN A 155 4.52 -11.67 -0.73
C GLN A 155 3.85 -10.31 -0.45
N GLY A 156 4.65 -9.25 -0.26
CA GLY A 156 4.15 -7.89 -0.06
C GLY A 156 3.55 -7.25 -1.32
N GLU A 157 4.14 -7.51 -2.49
CA GLU A 157 3.66 -7.01 -3.79
C GLU A 157 2.35 -7.69 -4.20
N SER A 158 2.26 -9.01 -3.98
CA SER A 158 1.03 -9.78 -4.20
C SER A 158 -0.09 -9.35 -3.26
N SER A 159 0.22 -9.10 -2.00
CA SER A 159 -0.74 -8.59 -1.02
C SER A 159 -1.25 -7.20 -1.42
N LEU A 160 -0.35 -6.28 -1.78
CA LEU A 160 -0.73 -4.93 -2.20
C LEU A 160 -1.67 -4.94 -3.42
N ILE A 161 -1.39 -5.75 -4.44
CA ILE A 161 -2.26 -5.87 -5.62
C ILE A 161 -3.62 -6.47 -5.25
N ARG A 162 -3.66 -7.47 -4.35
CA ARG A 162 -4.92 -8.05 -3.86
C ARG A 162 -5.75 -7.02 -3.11
N GLU A 163 -5.15 -6.29 -2.17
CA GLU A 163 -5.84 -5.26 -1.37
C GLU A 163 -6.38 -4.13 -2.24
N LEU A 164 -5.59 -3.70 -3.23
CA LEU A 164 -6.02 -2.65 -4.15
C LEU A 164 -7.19 -3.10 -5.05
N LYS A 165 -7.25 -4.38 -5.44
CA LYS A 165 -8.41 -4.94 -6.17
C LYS A 165 -9.66 -4.98 -5.30
N ILE A 166 -9.51 -5.32 -4.01
CA ILE A 166 -10.60 -5.26 -3.03
C ILE A 166 -11.09 -3.81 -2.89
N TYR A 167 -10.18 -2.85 -2.74
CA TYR A 167 -10.52 -1.43 -2.69
C TYR A 167 -11.25 -0.95 -3.96
N GLN A 168 -10.78 -1.35 -5.15
CA GLN A 168 -11.45 -1.00 -6.42
C GLN A 168 -12.88 -1.53 -6.47
N SER A 169 -13.11 -2.77 -6.02
CA SER A 169 -14.46 -3.35 -5.95
C SER A 169 -15.38 -2.62 -4.97
N LEU A 170 -14.84 -2.19 -3.83
CA LEU A 170 -15.59 -1.43 -2.82
C LEU A 170 -15.93 -0.02 -3.29
N VAL A 171 -14.99 0.68 -3.94
CA VAL A 171 -15.23 2.01 -4.51
C VAL A 171 -16.23 1.92 -5.65
N ALA A 172 -16.12 0.91 -6.52
CA ALA A 172 -17.12 0.65 -7.55
C ALA A 172 -18.49 0.39 -6.92
N LYS A 173 -18.59 -0.54 -5.96
CA LYS A 173 -19.85 -0.86 -5.25
C LYS A 173 -20.46 0.39 -4.63
N ARG A 174 -19.70 1.21 -3.89
CA ARG A 174 -20.19 2.45 -3.24
C ARG A 174 -20.61 3.54 -4.22
N LEU A 175 -19.99 3.62 -5.39
CA LEU A 175 -20.29 4.64 -6.40
C LEU A 175 -21.43 4.22 -7.34
N THR A 176 -21.72 2.92 -7.44
CA THR A 176 -22.82 2.37 -8.24
C THR A 176 -24.03 1.93 -7.40
N SER A 177 -23.86 1.75 -6.08
CA SER A 177 -24.98 1.57 -5.16
C SER A 177 -25.59 2.93 -4.84
N GLU A 178 -26.91 3.04 -4.98
CA GLU A 178 -27.63 4.17 -4.40
C GLU A 178 -27.32 4.24 -2.89
N PRO A 179 -26.99 5.42 -2.34
CA PRO A 179 -26.51 5.48 -0.97
C PRO A 179 -27.65 5.13 -0.01
N GLU A 180 -27.53 4.01 0.69
CA GLU A 180 -28.25 3.79 1.94
C GLU A 180 -27.59 4.63 3.05
N TRP A 181 -27.56 5.95 2.85
CA TRP A 181 -27.52 6.86 4.00
C TRP A 181 -28.89 6.79 4.67
N PRO A 182 -29.01 7.10 5.96
CA PRO A 182 -30.31 7.46 6.52
C PRO A 182 -30.75 8.77 5.84
N VAL A 183 -31.40 8.67 4.68
CA VAL A 183 -31.96 9.79 3.89
C VAL A 183 -32.98 10.58 4.72
N GLN A 184 -33.48 9.98 5.80
CA GLN A 184 -34.29 10.63 6.82
C GLN A 184 -33.65 11.91 7.36
N ASN A 185 -32.33 11.97 7.56
CA ASN A 185 -31.69 13.13 8.17
C ASN A 185 -31.55 14.35 7.24
N MET A 186 -31.38 14.17 5.92
CA MET A 186 -31.22 15.32 5.02
C MET A 186 -32.57 15.90 4.59
N GLN A 187 -33.59 15.06 4.40
CA GLN A 187 -34.95 15.54 4.15
C GLN A 187 -35.58 16.15 5.41
N ASP A 188 -35.32 15.61 6.60
CA ASP A 188 -35.77 16.22 7.87
C ASP A 188 -35.07 17.55 8.12
N LEU A 189 -33.76 17.68 7.86
CA LEU A 189 -33.06 18.96 8.02
C LEU A 189 -33.60 20.04 7.08
N ASN A 190 -33.85 19.71 5.81
CA ASN A 190 -34.38 20.68 4.84
C ASN A 190 -35.85 21.01 5.13
N SER A 191 -36.66 20.03 5.57
CA SER A 191 -38.05 20.25 5.99
C SER A 191 -38.13 21.06 7.29
N GLN A 192 -37.19 20.84 8.22
CA GLN A 192 -37.08 21.58 9.48
C GLN A 192 -36.60 23.02 9.22
N GLU A 193 -35.66 23.24 8.31
CA GLU A 193 -35.22 24.58 7.92
C GLU A 193 -36.37 25.37 7.26
N GLU A 194 -37.16 24.72 6.39
CA GLU A 194 -38.31 25.35 5.74
C GLU A 194 -39.45 25.63 6.73
N GLN A 195 -39.66 24.76 7.73
CA GLN A 195 -40.61 24.96 8.82
C GLN A 195 -40.16 26.08 9.78
N VAL A 196 -38.87 26.17 10.08
CA VAL A 196 -38.29 27.27 10.87
C VAL A 196 -38.41 28.59 10.11
N ALA A 197 -38.16 28.61 8.80
CA ALA A 197 -38.32 29.80 7.98
C ALA A 197 -39.80 30.25 7.89
N ALA A 198 -40.74 29.31 7.80
CA ALA A 198 -42.18 29.61 7.79
C ALA A 198 -42.66 30.15 9.14
N THR A 199 -42.25 29.54 10.25
CA THR A 199 -42.60 30.00 11.62
C THR A 199 -41.96 31.36 11.93
N LEU A 200 -40.71 31.60 11.51
CA LEU A 200 -40.05 32.90 11.65
C LEU A 200 -40.81 33.99 10.88
N LYS A 201 -41.26 33.72 9.64
CA LYS A 201 -42.09 34.65 8.87
C LYS A 201 -43.44 34.93 9.54
N GLN A 202 -44.08 33.90 10.11
CA GLN A 202 -45.34 34.06 10.84
C GLN A 202 -45.16 34.90 12.11
N VAL A 203 -44.12 34.64 12.89
CA VAL A 203 -43.80 35.41 14.10
C VAL A 203 -43.46 36.86 13.77
N ILE A 204 -42.74 37.11 12.67
CA ILE A 204 -42.45 38.48 12.20
C ILE A 204 -43.76 39.18 11.80
N ALA A 205 -44.68 38.51 11.11
CA ALA A 205 -45.96 39.08 10.73
C ALA A 205 -46.86 39.38 11.94
N GLU A 206 -46.92 38.48 12.92
CA GLU A 206 -47.65 38.71 14.19
C GLU A 206 -47.01 39.82 15.01
N PHE A 207 -45.67 39.91 15.05
CA PHE A 207 -44.97 41.00 15.72
C PHE A 207 -45.26 42.35 15.07
N SER A 208 -45.28 42.42 13.74
CA SER A 208 -45.70 43.63 13.02
C SER A 208 -47.16 43.98 13.31
N ARG A 209 -48.07 42.99 13.33
CA ARG A 209 -49.48 43.20 13.66
C ARG A 209 -49.67 43.72 15.09
N LEU A 210 -49.01 43.10 16.08
CA LEU A 210 -49.04 43.56 17.46
C LEU A 210 -48.40 44.94 17.61
N SER A 211 -47.31 45.23 16.88
CA SER A 211 -46.68 46.54 16.91
C SER A 211 -47.58 47.62 16.32
N GLU A 212 -48.35 47.31 15.28
CA GLU A 212 -49.37 48.21 14.72
C GLU A 212 -50.56 48.39 15.67
N GLU A 213 -50.99 47.32 16.35
CA GLU A 213 -52.04 47.36 17.36
C GLU A 213 -51.62 48.19 18.58
N ILE A 214 -50.38 48.02 19.05
CA ILE A 214 -49.79 48.84 20.13
C ILE A 214 -49.71 50.29 19.69
N ASN A 215 -49.18 50.60 18.50
CA ASN A 215 -49.12 51.97 18.01
C ASN A 215 -50.52 52.59 17.81
N GLY A 216 -51.49 51.78 17.38
CA GLY A 216 -52.90 52.16 17.29
C GLY A 216 -53.46 52.51 18.66
N MET A 217 -53.30 51.63 19.65
CA MET A 217 -53.71 51.88 21.03
C MET A 217 -52.99 53.07 21.66
N GLN A 218 -51.69 53.26 21.38
CA GLN A 218 -50.92 54.42 21.81
C GLN A 218 -51.53 55.72 21.25
N SER A 219 -51.94 55.72 19.97
CA SER A 219 -52.61 56.87 19.33
C SER A 219 -54.02 57.16 19.88
N TYR A 220 -54.67 56.18 20.50
CA TYR A 220 -55.93 56.36 21.23
C TYR A 220 -55.71 56.80 22.68
N ILE A 221 -54.54 56.52 23.27
CA ILE A 221 -54.20 56.91 24.64
C ILE A 221 -53.68 58.35 24.70
N ASP A 222 -52.89 58.79 23.70
CA ASP A 222 -52.37 60.16 23.62
C ASP A 222 -53.45 61.29 23.65
N PRO A 223 -54.65 61.12 23.06
CA PRO A 223 -55.75 62.08 23.22
C PRO A 223 -56.66 61.82 24.44
N VAL A 224 -56.60 60.65 25.09
CA VAL A 224 -57.51 60.27 26.20
C VAL A 224 -56.96 60.66 27.58
N GLU A 225 -55.67 60.94 27.72
CA GLU A 225 -55.15 61.53 28.98
C GLU A 225 -55.61 62.98 29.22
N VAL A 226 -56.22 63.65 28.24
CA VAL A 226 -56.61 65.08 28.35
C VAL A 226 -58.13 65.32 28.45
N GLU A 227 -59.00 64.40 28.01
CA GLU A 227 -60.47 64.62 28.04
C GLU A 227 -61.27 63.35 28.40
N THR A 228 -61.38 62.98 29.69
CA THR A 228 -62.55 62.34 30.34
C THR A 228 -62.24 62.15 31.84
N VAL A 229 -62.32 63.15 32.72
CA VAL A 229 -63.54 63.66 33.38
C VAL A 229 -64.62 62.60 33.64
N ASN A 230 -64.72 62.21 34.92
CA ASN A 230 -65.96 62.13 35.70
C ASN A 230 -67.26 61.86 34.91
N GLN A 231 -67.76 60.63 34.90
CA GLN A 231 -69.20 60.35 34.89
C GLN A 231 -69.54 59.11 35.75
N PRO A 232 -70.68 59.10 36.47
CA PRO A 232 -71.04 58.04 37.41
C PRO A 232 -71.65 56.83 36.68
N ILE A 233 -71.15 55.65 37.01
CA ILE A 233 -71.63 54.36 36.49
C ILE A 233 -72.95 53.99 37.19
N THR A 234 -73.99 53.78 36.39
CA THR A 234 -75.29 53.21 36.76
C THR A 234 -75.21 51.68 36.93
N PRO A 235 -76.13 51.02 37.68
CA PRO A 235 -75.92 49.70 38.32
C PRO A 235 -76.12 48.47 37.41
N ALA A 236 -75.62 48.50 36.17
CA ALA A 236 -75.57 47.36 35.25
C ALA A 236 -74.14 46.80 35.03
N SER A 237 -73.15 47.34 35.74
CA SER A 237 -71.72 47.01 35.63
C SER A 237 -71.26 45.83 36.48
N ASP A 238 -71.98 45.50 37.54
CA ASP A 238 -71.51 44.55 38.56
C ASP A 238 -71.38 43.12 38.01
N THR A 239 -72.28 42.71 37.11
CA THR A 239 -72.23 41.39 36.47
C THR A 239 -71.10 41.25 35.44
N LYS A 240 -70.71 42.34 34.76
CA LYS A 240 -69.54 42.33 33.85
C LYS A 240 -68.23 42.37 34.63
N LEU A 241 -68.18 43.15 35.71
CA LEU A 241 -67.03 43.21 36.62
C LEU A 241 -66.76 41.85 37.28
N THR A 242 -67.79 41.14 37.74
CA THR A 242 -67.63 39.78 38.28
C THR A 242 -67.20 38.78 37.20
N SER A 243 -67.73 38.88 35.98
CA SER A 243 -67.34 38.00 34.87
C SER A 243 -65.87 38.15 34.47
N SER A 244 -65.37 39.39 34.38
CA SER A 244 -63.95 39.63 34.07
C SER A 244 -63.04 39.21 35.23
N ARG A 245 -63.51 39.34 36.47
CA ARG A 245 -62.78 38.86 37.65
C ARG A 245 -62.63 37.34 37.67
N ASP A 246 -63.70 36.62 37.36
CA ASP A 246 -63.69 35.16 37.25
C ASP A 246 -62.76 34.68 36.12
N GLU A 247 -62.68 35.42 35.02
CA GLU A 247 -61.76 35.12 33.92
C GLU A 247 -60.29 35.36 34.31
N ILE A 248 -60.00 36.45 35.04
CA ILE A 248 -58.67 36.70 35.63
C ILE A 248 -58.27 35.57 36.58
N ASP A 249 -59.18 35.13 37.44
CA ASP A 249 -58.89 34.04 38.38
C ASP A 249 -58.67 32.70 37.66
N LYS A 250 -59.45 32.41 36.60
CA LYS A 250 -59.21 31.24 35.73
C LYS A 250 -57.87 31.30 35.02
N LEU A 251 -57.50 32.46 34.48
CA LEU A 251 -56.22 32.66 33.80
C LEU A 251 -55.05 32.54 34.78
N ASN A 252 -55.18 33.05 36.00
CA ASN A 252 -54.17 32.88 37.04
C ASN A 252 -54.00 31.41 37.41
N ILE A 253 -55.07 30.65 37.61
CA ILE A 253 -55.00 29.20 37.86
C ILE A 253 -54.31 28.48 36.69
N HIS A 254 -54.67 28.84 35.45
CA HIS A 254 -54.05 28.26 34.26
C HIS A 254 -52.54 28.57 34.18
N LEU A 255 -52.14 29.82 34.47
CA LEU A 255 -50.75 30.24 34.51
C LEU A 255 -49.97 29.48 35.59
N TYR A 256 -50.52 29.34 36.79
CA TYR A 256 -49.88 28.56 37.86
C TYR A 256 -49.69 27.09 37.46
N ASN A 257 -50.69 26.49 36.81
CA ASN A 257 -50.59 25.11 36.32
C ASN A 257 -49.51 24.96 35.23
N LEU A 258 -49.46 25.88 34.26
CA LEU A 258 -48.43 25.91 33.22
C LEU A 258 -47.03 26.08 33.82
N MET A 259 -46.87 26.99 34.78
CA MET A 259 -45.60 27.20 35.46
C MET A 259 -45.14 25.95 36.23
N HIS A 260 -46.06 25.26 36.90
CA HIS A 260 -45.76 24.00 37.59
C HIS A 260 -45.36 22.89 36.61
N ALA A 261 -46.10 22.74 35.50
CA ALA A 261 -45.79 21.76 34.47
C ALA A 261 -44.43 22.05 33.81
N ASN A 262 -44.13 23.31 33.51
CA ASN A 262 -42.84 23.71 32.95
C ASN A 262 -41.69 23.39 33.91
N LYS A 263 -41.83 23.74 35.19
CA LYS A 263 -40.83 23.40 36.22
C LYS A 263 -40.60 21.89 36.33
N GLN A 264 -41.66 21.09 36.20
CA GLN A 264 -41.53 19.63 36.21
C GLN A 264 -40.78 19.11 34.98
N ALA A 265 -41.08 19.64 33.79
CA ALA A 265 -40.39 19.30 32.54
C ALA A 265 -38.90 19.68 32.58
N GLU A 266 -38.57 20.87 33.09
CA GLU A 266 -37.19 21.31 33.30
C GLU A 266 -36.42 20.35 34.23
N MET A 267 -37.01 19.97 35.36
CA MET A 267 -36.39 19.01 36.28
C MET A 267 -36.18 17.64 35.65
N GLU A 268 -37.09 17.19 34.79
CA GLU A 268 -36.92 15.94 34.05
C GLU A 268 -35.78 16.04 33.03
N GLN A 269 -35.69 17.17 32.33
CA GLN A 269 -34.64 17.41 31.35
C GLN A 269 -33.26 17.49 32.01
N LEU A 270 -33.15 18.15 33.17
CA LEU A 270 -31.90 18.19 33.94
C LEU A 270 -31.43 16.79 34.34
N LYS A 271 -32.33 15.91 34.78
CA LYS A 271 -31.97 14.51 35.09
C LYS A 271 -31.50 13.75 33.85
N LYS A 272 -32.15 13.96 32.70
CA LYS A 272 -31.72 13.35 31.44
C LYS A 272 -30.33 13.85 31.05
N ASN A 273 -30.07 15.14 31.22
CA ASN A 273 -28.75 15.73 30.97
C ASN A 273 -27.68 15.14 31.89
N GLU A 274 -27.93 15.04 33.20
CA GLU A 274 -26.99 14.44 34.17
C GLU A 274 -26.65 12.99 33.78
N ILE A 275 -27.64 12.19 33.37
CA ILE A 275 -27.43 10.82 32.90
C ILE A 275 -26.61 10.80 31.60
N LEU A 276 -26.85 11.73 30.69
CA LEU A 276 -26.11 11.83 29.43
C LEU A 276 -24.66 12.27 29.65
N GLU A 277 -24.43 13.23 30.54
CA GLU A 277 -23.09 13.68 30.95
C GLU A 277 -22.29 12.52 31.54
N GLY A 278 -22.87 11.74 32.45
CA GLY A 278 -22.22 10.53 32.99
C GLY A 278 -21.88 9.50 31.90
N LYS A 279 -22.76 9.29 30.91
CA LYS A 279 -22.46 8.40 29.76
C LYS A 279 -21.33 8.93 28.89
N ILE A 280 -21.22 10.25 28.72
CA ILE A 280 -20.13 10.90 27.99
C ILE A 280 -18.81 10.69 28.75
N GLU A 281 -18.80 10.90 30.07
CA GLU A 281 -17.63 10.66 30.92
C GLU A 281 -17.18 9.19 30.88
N ASP A 282 -18.12 8.25 31.00
CA ASP A 282 -17.83 6.81 30.87
C ASP A 282 -17.21 6.46 29.51
N LEU A 283 -17.72 7.06 28.43
CA LEU A 283 -17.20 6.83 27.09
C LEU A 283 -15.80 7.41 26.92
N LEU A 284 -15.56 8.63 27.43
CA LEU A 284 -14.25 9.26 27.43
C LEU A 284 -13.23 8.44 28.22
N HIS A 285 -13.57 7.99 29.42
CA HIS A 285 -12.69 7.15 30.22
C HIS A 285 -12.35 5.82 29.51
N LYS A 286 -13.32 5.19 28.84
CA LYS A 286 -13.07 3.98 28.03
C LYS A 286 -12.15 4.27 26.86
N PHE A 287 -12.33 5.40 26.19
CA PHE A 287 -11.48 5.82 25.08
C PHE A 287 -10.05 6.06 25.54
N ASP A 288 -9.86 6.83 26.61
CA ASP A 288 -8.53 7.13 27.17
C ASP A 288 -7.79 5.87 27.60
N LYS A 289 -8.50 4.95 28.28
CA LYS A 289 -7.93 3.65 28.65
C LYS A 289 -7.52 2.83 27.43
N ASN A 290 -8.35 2.77 26.38
CA ASN A 290 -8.02 2.04 25.16
C ASN A 290 -6.82 2.68 24.44
N MET A 291 -6.76 4.01 24.41
CA MET A 291 -5.61 4.73 23.85
C MET A 291 -4.32 4.43 24.61
N GLU A 292 -4.37 4.38 25.95
CA GLU A 292 -3.22 3.99 26.78
C GLU A 292 -2.79 2.54 26.52
N GLU A 293 -3.74 1.61 26.42
CA GLU A 293 -3.45 0.20 26.09
C GLU A 293 -2.84 0.04 24.70
N ILE A 294 -3.34 0.77 23.69
CA ILE A 294 -2.79 0.77 22.33
C ILE A 294 -1.38 1.35 22.32
N GLN A 295 -1.16 2.47 23.02
CA GLN A 295 0.14 3.11 23.13
C GLN A 295 1.17 2.18 23.77
N ALA A 296 0.82 1.52 24.88
CA ALA A 296 1.69 0.55 25.55
C ALA A 296 2.05 -0.65 24.65
N LYS A 297 1.08 -1.16 23.87
CA LYS A 297 1.33 -2.24 22.89
C LYS A 297 2.26 -1.79 21.77
N LEU A 298 2.09 -0.56 21.28
CA LEU A 298 2.93 -0.01 20.21
C LEU A 298 4.38 0.17 20.69
N GLU A 299 4.56 0.68 21.91
CA GLU A 299 5.89 0.82 22.53
C GLU A 299 6.57 -0.54 22.74
N LEU A 300 5.83 -1.54 23.22
CA LEU A 300 6.34 -2.90 23.37
C LEU A 300 6.78 -3.50 22.03
N ASN A 301 5.92 -3.43 21.00
CA ASN A 301 6.21 -3.96 19.66
C ASN A 301 7.42 -3.25 19.01
N THR A 302 7.54 -1.93 19.22
CA THR A 302 8.70 -1.16 18.74
C THR A 302 9.99 -1.68 19.39
N LYS A 303 9.96 -1.93 20.70
CA LYS A 303 11.11 -2.48 21.43
C LYS A 303 11.48 -3.89 20.94
N GLU A 304 10.49 -4.76 20.74
CA GLU A 304 10.70 -6.11 20.20
C GLU A 304 11.31 -6.06 18.79
N TYR A 305 10.81 -5.18 17.92
CA TYR A 305 11.38 -4.97 16.59
C TYR A 305 12.85 -4.53 16.65
N ASP A 306 13.19 -3.58 17.52
CA ASP A 306 14.56 -3.11 17.71
C ASP A 306 15.50 -4.20 18.22
N GLU A 307 15.02 -5.09 19.09
CA GLU A 307 15.77 -6.26 19.57
C GLU A 307 16.01 -7.27 18.43
N VAL A 308 14.98 -7.60 17.65
CA VAL A 308 15.10 -8.49 16.49
C VAL A 308 16.06 -7.92 15.43
N LEU A 309 16.03 -6.60 15.21
CA LEU A 309 16.94 -5.95 14.28
C LEU A 309 18.39 -6.04 14.75
N LYS A 310 18.64 -5.87 16.06
CA LYS A 310 19.98 -6.06 16.64
C LYS A 310 20.44 -7.50 16.44
N ASP A 311 19.60 -8.48 16.72
CA ASP A 311 19.93 -9.89 16.53
C ASP A 311 20.24 -10.22 15.06
N MET A 312 19.42 -9.72 14.13
CA MET A 312 19.65 -9.87 12.69
C MET A 312 21.03 -9.32 12.29
N THR A 313 21.34 -8.08 12.70
CA THR A 313 22.64 -7.46 12.38
C THR A 313 23.83 -8.17 13.03
N MET A 314 23.64 -8.77 14.21
CA MET A 314 24.65 -9.60 14.86
C MET A 314 24.89 -10.92 14.13
N LEU A 315 23.83 -11.56 13.61
CA LEU A 315 23.92 -12.84 12.88
C LEU A 315 24.37 -12.68 11.42
N GLU A 316 24.15 -11.52 10.80
CA GLU A 316 24.52 -11.30 9.40
C GLU A 316 26.03 -11.45 9.15
N LYS A 317 26.87 -10.91 10.03
CA LYS A 317 28.33 -11.02 9.91
C LYS A 317 28.86 -12.47 9.97
N PRO A 318 28.51 -13.30 10.98
CA PRO A 318 28.94 -14.70 11.00
C PRO A 318 28.34 -15.50 9.85
N PHE A 319 27.12 -15.18 9.39
CA PHE A 319 26.54 -15.83 8.22
C PHE A 319 27.35 -15.55 6.94
N GLN A 320 27.72 -14.29 6.70
CA GLN A 320 28.58 -13.91 5.57
C GLN A 320 29.96 -14.60 5.65
N ALA A 321 30.55 -14.68 6.85
CA ALA A 321 31.81 -15.37 7.05
C ALA A 321 31.70 -16.88 6.75
N LEU A 322 30.65 -17.53 7.25
CA LEU A 322 30.39 -18.95 7.01
C LEU A 322 30.12 -19.24 5.53
N GLN A 323 29.37 -18.38 4.85
CA GLN A 323 29.12 -18.50 3.42
C GLN A 323 30.43 -18.46 2.62
N LEU A 324 31.31 -17.52 2.95
CA LEU A 324 32.64 -17.44 2.33
C LEU A 324 33.47 -18.71 2.58
N GLU A 325 33.43 -19.27 3.79
CA GLU A 325 34.11 -20.53 4.10
C GLU A 325 33.56 -21.72 3.32
N CYS A 326 32.23 -21.83 3.20
CA CYS A 326 31.58 -22.85 2.39
C CYS A 326 32.02 -22.76 0.92
N ASP A 327 32.04 -21.57 0.34
CA ASP A 327 32.49 -21.36 -1.04
C ASP A 327 33.96 -21.75 -1.23
N GLN A 328 34.82 -21.41 -0.27
CA GLN A 328 36.23 -21.82 -0.28
C GLN A 328 36.40 -23.35 -0.20
N ILE A 329 35.58 -24.03 0.61
CA ILE A 329 35.63 -25.50 0.72
C ILE A 329 35.18 -26.14 -0.59
N HIS A 330 34.08 -25.66 -1.18
CA HIS A 330 33.61 -26.14 -2.48
C HIS A 330 34.66 -25.96 -3.58
N GLU A 331 35.32 -24.81 -3.63
CA GLU A 331 36.38 -24.55 -4.61
C GLU A 331 37.60 -25.46 -4.40
N LYS A 332 38.01 -25.69 -3.13
CA LYS A 332 39.08 -26.65 -2.81
C LYS A 332 38.73 -28.06 -3.27
N HIS A 333 37.48 -28.49 -3.08
CA HIS A 333 37.03 -29.80 -3.56
C HIS A 333 37.07 -29.90 -5.08
N ARG A 334 36.60 -28.86 -5.79
CA ARG A 334 36.65 -28.80 -7.26
C ARG A 334 38.09 -28.93 -7.78
N LEU A 335 39.02 -28.15 -7.23
CA LEU A 335 40.43 -28.19 -7.62
C LEU A 335 41.09 -29.54 -7.30
N ALA A 336 40.76 -30.15 -6.16
CA ALA A 336 41.28 -31.47 -5.79
C ALA A 336 40.80 -32.58 -6.75
N GLU A 337 39.54 -32.52 -7.20
CA GLU A 337 39.02 -33.44 -8.21
C GLU A 337 39.67 -33.24 -9.58
N GLU A 338 39.87 -31.99 -10.01
CA GLU A 338 40.58 -31.68 -11.26
C GLU A 338 42.02 -32.20 -11.22
N LYS A 339 42.72 -32.00 -10.10
CA LYS A 339 44.08 -32.50 -9.90
C LYS A 339 44.14 -34.03 -9.95
N LYS A 340 43.22 -34.72 -9.27
CA LYS A 340 43.13 -36.20 -9.33
C LYS A 340 42.87 -36.69 -10.75
N LYS A 341 41.98 -36.03 -11.50
CA LYS A 341 41.72 -36.37 -12.90
C LYS A 341 42.96 -36.20 -13.77
N GLU A 342 43.75 -35.15 -13.55
CA GLU A 342 44.99 -34.92 -14.30
C GLU A 342 46.07 -35.95 -13.95
N GLU A 343 46.25 -36.28 -12.67
CA GLU A 343 47.18 -37.33 -12.22
C GLU A 343 46.82 -38.69 -12.82
N ILE A 344 45.52 -39.03 -12.91
CA ILE A 344 45.06 -40.26 -13.57
C ILE A 344 45.41 -40.26 -15.06
N ARG A 345 45.16 -39.15 -15.79
CA ARG A 345 45.52 -39.04 -17.22
C ARG A 345 47.03 -39.19 -17.43
N GLU A 346 47.84 -38.56 -16.57
CA GLU A 346 49.30 -38.65 -16.67
C GLU A 346 49.79 -40.08 -16.38
N LEU A 347 49.23 -40.74 -15.36
CA LEU A 347 49.53 -42.13 -15.04
C LEU A 347 49.15 -43.07 -16.19
N GLU A 348 47.97 -42.87 -16.80
CA GLU A 348 47.54 -43.65 -17.96
C GLU A 348 48.50 -43.49 -19.13
N LEU A 349 48.96 -42.26 -19.40
CA LEU A 349 49.92 -41.98 -20.46
C LEU A 349 51.27 -42.67 -20.20
N LYS A 350 51.80 -42.53 -18.97
CA LYS A 350 53.03 -43.22 -18.53
C LYS A 350 52.90 -44.74 -18.63
N THR A 351 51.74 -45.28 -18.26
CA THR A 351 51.44 -46.71 -18.33
C THR A 351 51.40 -47.19 -19.78
N LYS A 352 50.70 -46.48 -20.67
CA LYS A 352 50.67 -46.78 -22.12
C LYS A 352 52.07 -46.78 -22.72
N ALA A 353 52.89 -45.78 -22.41
CA ALA A 353 54.28 -45.70 -22.87
C ALA A 353 55.13 -46.88 -22.37
N SER A 354 55.02 -47.21 -21.06
CA SER A 354 55.72 -48.34 -20.46
C SER A 354 55.35 -49.68 -21.12
N VAL A 355 54.05 -49.91 -21.38
CA VAL A 355 53.56 -51.12 -22.06
C VAL A 355 54.18 -51.26 -23.46
N ILE A 356 54.28 -50.16 -24.23
CA ILE A 356 54.91 -50.17 -25.56
C ILE A 356 56.39 -50.54 -25.47
N VAL A 357 57.13 -49.91 -24.56
CA VAL A 357 58.57 -50.19 -24.37
C VAL A 357 58.78 -51.64 -23.93
N GLN A 358 57.98 -52.13 -22.99
CA GLN A 358 58.05 -53.52 -22.53
C GLN A 358 57.72 -54.50 -23.65
N ALA A 359 56.70 -54.25 -24.46
CA ALA A 359 56.33 -55.09 -25.60
C ALA A 359 57.46 -55.12 -26.65
N TRP A 360 58.06 -53.96 -26.95
CA TRP A 360 59.19 -53.86 -27.88
C TRP A 360 60.40 -54.65 -27.36
N TRP A 361 60.75 -54.50 -26.09
CA TRP A 361 61.86 -55.23 -25.46
C TRP A 361 61.62 -56.75 -25.46
N ARG A 362 60.44 -57.20 -25.04
CA ARG A 362 60.05 -58.62 -25.08
C ARG A 362 60.15 -59.17 -26.50
N GLY A 363 59.66 -58.43 -27.50
CA GLY A 363 59.79 -58.80 -28.91
C GLY A 363 61.25 -58.89 -29.38
N CYS A 364 62.09 -57.91 -29.03
CA CYS A 364 63.52 -57.91 -29.35
C CYS A 364 64.27 -59.08 -28.68
N SER A 365 63.96 -59.37 -27.41
CA SER A 365 64.53 -60.48 -26.65
C SER A 365 64.17 -61.83 -27.29
N THR A 366 62.89 -62.06 -27.60
CA THR A 366 62.43 -63.28 -28.29
C THR A 366 63.12 -63.45 -29.65
N ARG A 367 63.21 -62.39 -30.45
CA ARG A 367 63.92 -62.43 -31.75
C ARG A 367 65.41 -62.77 -31.58
N LYS A 368 66.08 -62.24 -30.57
CA LYS A 368 67.47 -62.60 -30.25
C LYS A 368 67.59 -64.07 -29.83
N ALA A 369 66.68 -64.57 -29.01
CA ALA A 369 66.66 -65.97 -28.57
C ALA A 369 66.44 -66.95 -29.74
N LEU A 370 65.53 -66.63 -30.67
CA LEU A 370 65.31 -67.43 -31.88
C LEU A 370 66.54 -67.44 -32.80
N LYS A 371 67.18 -66.28 -33.04
CA LYS A 371 68.44 -66.20 -33.82
C LYS A 371 69.56 -67.07 -33.22
N ASN A 372 69.64 -67.18 -31.89
CA ASN A 372 70.63 -68.02 -31.22
C ASN A 372 70.28 -69.51 -31.31
N LYS A 373 68.99 -69.88 -31.35
CA LYS A 373 68.54 -71.27 -31.55
C LYS A 373 68.81 -71.77 -32.98
N ASP A 374 68.69 -70.93 -33.99
CA ASP A 374 68.99 -71.33 -35.38
C ASP A 374 70.49 -71.59 -35.61
N LYS A 375 71.38 -70.97 -34.82
CA LYS A 375 72.83 -71.27 -34.85
C LYS A 375 73.20 -72.57 -34.12
N GLY A 376 72.34 -73.10 -33.24
CA GLY A 376 72.59 -74.32 -32.45
C GLY A 376 72.24 -75.64 -33.15
N LYS A 377 71.44 -75.63 -34.23
CA LYS A 377 70.99 -76.86 -34.92
C LYS A 377 72.00 -77.49 -35.90
N LYS A 378 73.25 -76.98 -36.00
CA LYS A 378 74.25 -77.48 -36.98
C LYS A 378 75.36 -78.40 -36.41
N LYS A 379 75.36 -78.76 -35.11
CA LYS A 379 76.31 -79.75 -34.53
C LYS A 379 75.59 -80.77 -33.66
N GLY A 380 75.32 -81.95 -34.20
CA GLY A 380 74.72 -83.04 -33.43
C GLY A 380 74.31 -84.26 -34.25
N LYS A 381 75.23 -84.85 -35.03
CA LYS A 381 75.07 -86.22 -35.51
C LYS A 381 76.44 -86.90 -35.49
N THR A 382 76.63 -87.88 -34.58
CA THR A 382 77.27 -89.21 -34.80
C THR A 382 78.15 -89.71 -33.62
N LYS A 383 77.72 -90.86 -33.07
CA LYS A 383 78.44 -92.04 -32.48
C LYS A 383 79.29 -92.01 -31.18
N LYS A 384 78.77 -92.78 -30.20
CA LYS A 384 79.22 -94.14 -29.76
C LYS A 384 80.63 -94.29 -29.14
N GLY A 385 80.65 -94.60 -27.84
CA GLY A 385 81.26 -95.85 -27.35
C GLY A 385 82.30 -95.79 -26.22
N LYS A 386 82.17 -96.80 -25.33
CA LYS A 386 83.22 -97.53 -24.59
C LYS A 386 83.67 -96.95 -23.23
N GLY A 387 83.25 -97.61 -22.15
CA GLY A 387 83.66 -97.32 -20.77
C GLY A 387 84.91 -98.07 -20.32
N LYS A 388 85.24 -97.95 -19.02
CA LYS A 388 85.94 -98.98 -18.23
C LYS A 388 85.82 -98.66 -16.72
N LYS A 389 85.54 -99.72 -15.95
CA LYS A 389 85.61 -99.83 -14.47
C LYS A 389 87.02 -99.45 -13.98
N THR A 390 87.26 -99.12 -12.71
CA THR A 390 87.40 -100.00 -11.51
C THR A 390 87.77 -99.05 -10.34
N LYS A 391 87.61 -99.31 -9.05
CA LYS A 391 87.34 -100.51 -8.26
C LYS A 391 86.73 -100.07 -6.94
#